data_AF-A0AB73KA83-F1
#
_entry.id   AF-A0AB73KA83-F1
#
_cell.length_a   1.000
_cell.length_b   1.000
_cell.length_c   1.000
_cell.angle_alpha   90.00
_cell.angle_beta   90.00
_cell.angle_gamma   90.00
#
_symmetry.space_group_name_H-M   'P 1'
#
loop_
_entity.id
_entity.type
_entity.pdbx_description
1 polymer ?
#
loop_
_entity_poly.entity_id
_entity_poly.type
_entity_poly.pdbx_seq_one_letter_code
_entity_poly.pdbx_strand_id
1 'polypeptide(L)'
;MRRTRVIRNAAASVAALLLCGGLAPSASATGGPARPNPAAVQLDAYWSPARMADALRGEPGNGPGTGSSTRSVSPTVDGPRPGEYIPPSRSFDGIPQAGTFFWTDATGTGRTCSGSVVRSPGRDLVLSAGHCLKGYSGTSPRRNLAFVPQYHDGLKPFGVFPVASNGVYVAQQYYDLGEHAGAAYDFGFAVTEPNQDGTRLQDAVGGVRLLTGTGYYHAPVRMIGYPAGATKPLQCWSWTTKWVSDDPADPGTFPRIACDAFVGGTSGGPMLVPWPGGWAVIGVIGGYHTGGNTPKVSYSAYFGAATQDLYRAAITGTPPAGPAS
;
A
#
# COMPACT_ATOMS: atom_id res chain seq x y z
N MET A 1 50.96 -24.74 74.62
CA MET A 1 51.90 -25.08 73.53
C MET A 1 51.65 -24.10 72.39
N ARG A 2 52.47 -23.06 72.23
CA ARG A 2 53.55 -22.96 71.21
C ARG A 2 53.08 -23.22 69.77
N ARG A 3 52.87 -22.13 69.02
CA ARG A 3 53.46 -21.76 67.70
C ARG A 3 52.40 -21.26 66.71
N THR A 4 52.31 -19.97 66.38
CA THR A 4 53.15 -19.08 65.54
C THR A 4 52.70 -19.05 64.05
N ARG A 5 52.19 -17.86 63.64
CA ARG A 5 52.18 -17.19 62.31
C ARG A 5 51.34 -17.86 61.19
N VAL A 6 50.65 -17.12 60.31
CA VAL A 6 51.20 -16.06 59.44
C VAL A 6 50.17 -14.96 59.14
N ILE A 7 50.70 -13.73 59.13
CA ILE A 7 50.09 -12.45 58.74
C ILE A 7 49.93 -12.37 57.23
N ARG A 8 48.82 -11.79 56.73
CA ARG A 8 48.84 -10.99 55.49
C ARG A 8 47.90 -9.78 55.63
N ASN A 9 48.52 -8.61 55.50
CA ASN A 9 47.93 -7.27 55.55
C ASN A 9 46.93 -7.07 54.40
N ALA A 10 45.73 -6.55 54.71
CA ALA A 10 44.85 -5.93 53.74
C ALA A 10 45.03 -4.41 53.85
N ALA A 11 45.65 -3.81 52.85
CA ALA A 11 45.72 -2.36 52.68
C ALA A 11 44.44 -1.88 51.98
N ALA A 12 43.83 -0.85 52.57
CA ALA A 12 42.69 -0.13 52.03
C ALA A 12 43.12 0.77 50.87
N SER A 13 42.28 0.88 49.84
CA SER A 13 42.32 1.97 48.86
C SER A 13 40.89 2.42 48.57
N VAL A 14 40.53 3.57 49.11
CA VAL A 14 39.35 4.36 48.74
C VAL A 14 39.71 5.12 47.47
N ALA A 15 39.01 4.85 46.37
CA ALA A 15 39.13 5.63 45.13
C ALA A 15 37.93 6.58 45.00
N ALA A 16 38.22 7.88 44.96
CA ALA A 16 37.27 8.95 44.74
C ALA A 16 36.76 8.95 43.28
N LEU A 17 35.44 8.98 43.09
CA LEU A 17 34.83 9.25 41.79
C LEU A 17 34.79 10.76 41.52
N LEU A 18 35.56 11.20 40.53
CA LEU A 18 35.43 12.51 39.90
C LEU A 18 34.20 12.52 38.98
N LEU A 19 33.19 13.33 39.31
CA LEU A 19 32.12 13.68 38.36
C LEU A 19 32.60 14.77 37.41
N CYS A 20 33.00 14.40 36.19
CA CYS A 20 33.08 15.34 35.08
C CYS A 20 31.69 15.50 34.45
N GLY A 21 30.92 16.48 34.90
CA GLY A 21 29.68 16.91 34.26
C GLY A 21 29.97 17.66 32.96
N GLY A 22 30.13 16.93 31.87
CA GLY A 22 30.16 17.51 30.53
C GLY A 22 28.75 17.98 30.13
N LEU A 23 28.59 19.29 29.90
CA LEU A 23 27.44 19.86 29.21
C LEU A 23 27.41 19.32 27.78
N ALA A 24 26.60 18.30 27.53
CA ALA A 24 26.26 17.91 26.17
C ALA A 24 25.35 19.00 25.58
N PRO A 25 25.67 19.64 24.45
CA PRO A 25 24.74 20.52 23.78
C PRO A 25 23.54 19.68 23.31
N SER A 26 22.37 19.93 23.90
CA SER A 26 21.11 19.46 23.34
C SER A 26 20.93 20.13 21.98
N ALA A 27 21.30 19.43 20.91
CA ALA A 27 20.95 19.80 19.56
C ALA A 27 19.42 19.68 19.43
N SER A 28 18.72 20.76 19.76
CA SER A 28 17.34 20.94 19.33
C SER A 28 17.40 21.04 17.80
N ALA A 29 16.97 19.99 17.11
CA ALA A 29 16.68 20.06 15.69
C ALA A 29 15.49 21.02 15.52
N THR A 30 15.77 22.31 15.45
CA THR A 30 14.84 23.30 14.95
C THR A 30 14.61 22.97 13.49
N GLY A 31 13.58 22.19 13.21
CA GLY A 31 13.10 21.95 11.85
C GLY A 31 12.73 23.29 11.25
N GLY A 32 13.59 23.81 10.37
CA GLY A 32 13.23 24.96 9.55
C GLY A 32 11.94 24.66 8.77
N PRO A 33 11.20 25.69 8.34
CA PRO A 33 9.98 25.50 7.58
C PRO A 33 10.25 24.57 6.39
N ALA A 34 9.35 23.60 6.19
CA ALA A 34 9.42 22.69 5.06
C ALA A 34 9.56 23.50 3.77
N ARG A 35 10.53 23.12 2.93
CA ARG A 35 10.76 23.82 1.66
C ARG A 35 9.83 23.21 0.62
N PRO A 36 9.25 24.03 -0.28
CA PRO A 36 8.42 23.51 -1.35
C PRO A 36 9.14 22.44 -2.17
N ASN A 37 8.43 21.38 -2.56
CA ASN A 37 8.96 20.35 -3.46
C ASN A 37 8.60 20.70 -4.93
N PRO A 38 9.57 21.10 -5.77
CA PRO A 38 9.29 21.47 -7.16
C PRO A 38 8.68 20.34 -7.99
N ALA A 39 9.06 19.08 -7.72
CA ALA A 39 8.50 17.93 -8.42
C ALA A 39 7.01 17.75 -8.10
N ALA A 40 6.63 17.92 -6.83
CA ALA A 40 5.23 17.88 -6.42
C ALA A 40 4.43 19.06 -7.01
N VAL A 41 4.99 20.27 -7.05
CA VAL A 41 4.34 21.45 -7.67
C VAL A 41 4.08 21.21 -9.16
N GLN A 42 5.07 20.70 -9.89
CA GLN A 42 4.91 20.37 -11.32
C GLN A 42 3.87 19.27 -11.54
N LEU A 43 3.89 18.23 -10.70
CA LEU A 43 3.00 17.10 -10.82
C LEU A 43 1.56 17.44 -10.43
N ASP A 44 1.37 18.35 -9.47
CA ASP A 44 0.08 18.88 -9.09
C ASP A 44 -0.56 19.74 -10.19
N ALA A 45 0.24 20.59 -10.84
CA ALA A 45 -0.18 21.35 -12.02
C ALA A 45 -0.45 20.42 -13.21
N TYR A 46 0.33 19.34 -13.36
CA TYR A 46 0.10 18.33 -14.38
C TYR A 46 -1.25 17.63 -14.15
N TRP A 47 -1.50 17.12 -12.95
CA TRP A 47 -2.77 16.48 -12.58
C TRP A 47 -3.84 17.50 -12.20
N SER A 48 -4.24 18.28 -13.20
CA SER A 48 -5.42 19.14 -13.11
C SER A 48 -6.69 18.31 -12.89
N PRO A 49 -7.77 18.90 -12.35
CA PRO A 49 -9.05 18.19 -12.19
C PRO A 49 -9.56 17.56 -13.50
N ALA A 50 -9.34 18.22 -14.64
CA ALA A 50 -9.73 17.69 -15.95
C ALA A 50 -8.96 16.41 -16.31
N ARG A 51 -7.63 16.40 -16.15
CA ARG A 51 -6.80 15.20 -16.42
C ARG A 51 -7.08 14.06 -15.46
N MET A 52 -7.36 14.37 -14.19
CA MET A 52 -7.79 13.35 -13.22
C MET A 52 -9.13 12.74 -13.62
N ALA A 53 -10.10 13.57 -14.04
CA ALA A 53 -11.38 13.09 -14.55
C ALA A 53 -11.24 12.26 -15.84
N ASP A 54 -10.33 12.63 -16.74
CA ASP A 54 -9.99 11.83 -17.92
C ASP A 54 -9.36 10.49 -17.53
N ALA A 55 -8.42 10.47 -16.58
CA ALA A 55 -7.80 9.25 -16.09
C ALA A 55 -8.82 8.29 -15.49
N LEU A 56 -9.76 8.80 -14.69
CA LEU A 56 -10.85 8.02 -14.13
C LEU A 56 -11.75 7.42 -15.23
N ARG A 57 -11.97 8.11 -16.34
CA ARG A 57 -12.76 7.59 -17.49
C ARG A 57 -11.98 6.60 -18.35
N GLY A 58 -10.66 6.78 -18.47
CA GLY A 58 -9.77 6.02 -19.35
C GLY A 58 -9.37 4.64 -18.81
N GLU A 59 -9.56 4.41 -17.51
CA GLU A 59 -9.46 3.07 -16.94
C GLU A 59 -10.56 2.18 -17.51
N PRO A 60 -10.21 1.02 -18.12
CA PRO A 60 -11.22 0.05 -18.51
C PRO A 60 -11.93 -0.42 -17.25
N GLY A 61 -13.12 0.13 -17.02
CA GLY A 61 -14.04 -0.44 -16.06
C GLY A 61 -14.36 -1.84 -16.52
N ASN A 62 -14.08 -2.85 -15.69
CA ASN A 62 -14.76 -4.14 -15.79
C ASN A 62 -16.25 -3.93 -15.43
N GLY A 63 -16.95 -3.14 -16.26
CA GLY A 63 -18.40 -3.08 -16.36
C GLY A 63 -18.88 -4.17 -17.33
N PRO A 64 -20.16 -4.55 -17.28
CA PRO A 64 -20.66 -5.66 -18.05
C PRO A 64 -20.77 -5.29 -19.55
N GLY A 65 -19.82 -5.77 -20.37
CA GLY A 65 -19.83 -5.69 -21.85
C GLY A 65 -19.52 -4.29 -22.38
N THR A 66 -18.57 -4.10 -23.29
CA THR A 66 -18.49 -4.73 -24.61
C THR A 66 -17.03 -4.78 -25.10
N GLY A 67 -16.56 -5.95 -25.52
CA GLY A 67 -15.39 -6.03 -26.42
C GLY A 67 -14.08 -6.62 -25.87
N SER A 68 -14.13 -7.53 -24.90
CA SER A 68 -13.04 -8.50 -24.72
C SER A 68 -13.57 -9.87 -25.11
N SER A 69 -12.78 -10.63 -25.87
CA SER A 69 -13.13 -11.97 -26.33
C SER A 69 -13.67 -12.80 -25.18
N THR A 70 -14.88 -13.32 -25.37
CA THR A 70 -15.56 -14.21 -24.44
C THR A 70 -14.75 -15.49 -24.24
N ARG A 71 -13.77 -15.47 -23.33
CA ARG A 71 -13.55 -16.66 -22.51
C ARG A 71 -14.75 -16.71 -21.59
N SER A 72 -15.58 -17.73 -21.76
CA SER A 72 -16.62 -18.11 -20.82
C SER A 72 -15.95 -18.37 -19.46
N VAL A 73 -15.81 -17.34 -18.63
CA VAL A 73 -15.46 -17.53 -17.22
C VAL A 73 -16.71 -18.06 -16.56
N SER A 74 -16.72 -19.34 -16.21
CA SER A 74 -17.82 -19.92 -15.47
C SER A 74 -17.93 -19.20 -14.12
N PRO A 75 -19.14 -18.73 -13.72
CA PRO A 75 -19.36 -18.09 -12.41
C PRO A 75 -19.10 -19.04 -11.21
N THR A 76 -18.73 -20.29 -11.47
CA THR A 76 -18.29 -21.27 -10.48
C THR A 76 -16.87 -20.99 -9.96
N VAL A 77 -16.02 -20.32 -10.74
CA VAL A 77 -14.59 -20.10 -10.42
C VAL A 77 -14.36 -18.72 -9.78
N ASP A 78 -15.23 -17.75 -10.06
CA ASP A 78 -15.12 -16.39 -9.51
C ASP A 78 -16.51 -15.76 -9.29
N GLY A 79 -16.75 -15.18 -8.11
CA GLY A 79 -17.96 -14.45 -7.76
C GLY A 79 -18.70 -14.90 -6.49
N PRO A 80 -19.93 -14.39 -6.28
CA PRO A 80 -20.80 -14.78 -5.17
C PRO A 80 -21.14 -16.26 -5.16
N ARG A 81 -21.16 -16.88 -3.98
CA ARG A 81 -21.71 -18.23 -3.79
C ARG A 81 -23.24 -18.18 -3.86
N PRO A 82 -23.92 -19.28 -4.27
CA PRO A 82 -25.39 -19.34 -4.24
C PRO A 82 -25.94 -18.99 -2.84
N GLY A 83 -26.84 -18.01 -2.78
CA GLY A 83 -27.45 -17.52 -1.53
C GLY A 83 -26.53 -16.66 -0.66
N GLU A 84 -25.32 -16.33 -1.11
CA GLU A 84 -24.43 -15.44 -0.36
C GLU A 84 -24.98 -14.01 -0.32
N TYR A 85 -25.04 -13.46 0.89
CA TYR A 85 -25.33 -12.05 1.08
C TYR A 85 -24.13 -11.20 0.63
N ILE A 86 -24.37 -10.25 -0.27
CA ILE A 86 -23.36 -9.29 -0.73
C ILE A 86 -23.67 -7.94 -0.07
N PRO A 87 -22.87 -7.50 0.93
CA PRO A 87 -23.06 -6.19 1.54
C PRO A 87 -22.94 -5.06 0.51
N PRO A 88 -23.85 -4.08 0.52
CA PRO A 88 -23.76 -2.94 -0.38
C PRO A 88 -22.59 -2.04 0.00
N SER A 89 -21.90 -1.48 -0.99
CA SER A 89 -20.98 -0.38 -0.78
C SER A 89 -21.72 0.96 -0.76
N ARG A 90 -21.05 1.98 -0.23
CA ARG A 90 -21.53 3.37 -0.26
C ARG A 90 -20.42 4.31 -0.68
N SER A 91 -20.78 5.32 -1.46
CA SER A 91 -19.91 6.44 -1.74
C SER A 91 -19.71 7.32 -0.50
N PHE A 92 -18.53 7.90 -0.35
CA PHE A 92 -18.15 8.80 0.75
C PHE A 92 -16.93 9.64 0.35
N ASP A 93 -16.47 10.54 1.24
CA ASP A 93 -15.37 11.48 0.94
C ASP A 93 -13.97 10.93 1.25
N GLY A 94 -13.83 9.61 1.43
CA GLY A 94 -12.54 8.99 1.74
C GLY A 94 -12.12 9.07 3.21
N ILE A 95 -10.94 8.52 3.50
CA ILE A 95 -10.20 8.75 4.75
C ILE A 95 -8.79 9.24 4.38
N PRO A 96 -8.10 9.99 5.26
CA PRO A 96 -6.77 10.50 4.98
C PRO A 96 -5.76 9.42 4.54
N GLN A 97 -5.83 8.23 5.14
CA GLN A 97 -4.86 7.16 4.89
C GLN A 97 -5.12 6.36 3.61
N ALA A 98 -6.23 6.59 2.89
CA ALA A 98 -6.56 5.88 1.65
C ALA A 98 -6.65 6.87 0.50
N GLY A 99 -6.13 6.51 -0.67
CA GLY A 99 -6.03 7.42 -1.81
C GLY A 99 -6.01 6.68 -3.13
N THR A 100 -5.82 7.46 -4.19
CA THR A 100 -5.65 6.95 -5.55
C THR A 100 -4.28 7.34 -6.09
N PHE A 101 -3.70 6.45 -6.86
CA PHE A 101 -2.61 6.76 -7.76
C PHE A 101 -3.16 7.36 -9.05
N PHE A 102 -2.38 8.27 -9.63
CA PHE A 102 -2.55 8.74 -11.01
C PHE A 102 -1.21 8.59 -11.73
N TRP A 103 -1.22 8.09 -12.96
CA TRP A 103 -0.07 8.05 -13.85
C TRP A 103 -0.50 8.12 -15.30
N THR A 104 0.43 8.32 -16.22
CA THR A 104 0.22 8.14 -17.65
C THR A 104 0.88 6.87 -18.15
N ASP A 105 0.21 6.09 -18.98
CA ASP A 105 0.84 4.94 -19.63
C ASP A 105 1.80 5.36 -20.77
N ALA A 106 2.32 4.39 -21.53
CA ALA A 106 3.22 4.64 -22.66
C ALA A 106 2.58 5.46 -23.79
N THR A 107 1.25 5.46 -23.89
CA THR A 107 0.51 6.23 -24.89
C THR A 107 0.12 7.63 -24.38
N GLY A 108 0.47 7.97 -23.13
CA GLY A 108 0.11 9.23 -22.50
C GLY A 108 -1.31 9.24 -21.93
N THR A 109 -2.01 8.10 -21.92
CA THR A 109 -3.36 7.98 -21.37
C THR A 109 -3.28 7.92 -19.84
N GLY A 110 -4.11 8.71 -19.18
CA GLY A 110 -4.22 8.73 -17.73
C GLY A 110 -4.78 7.41 -17.19
N ARG A 111 -4.24 6.98 -16.06
CA ARG A 111 -4.54 5.72 -15.41
C ARG A 111 -4.65 5.87 -13.90
N THR A 112 -5.40 4.99 -13.25
CA THR A 112 -5.66 5.04 -11.80
C THR A 112 -5.71 3.68 -11.13
N CYS A 113 -5.22 3.62 -9.90
CA CYS A 113 -5.39 2.52 -8.97
C CYS A 113 -5.57 3.10 -7.56
N SER A 114 -6.05 2.30 -6.64
CA SER A 114 -6.18 2.67 -5.23
C SER A 114 -4.92 2.31 -4.42
N GLY A 115 -4.82 2.88 -3.22
CA GLY A 115 -3.74 2.55 -2.29
C GLY A 115 -4.00 3.06 -0.89
N SER A 116 -3.13 2.67 0.04
CA SER A 116 -3.17 3.15 1.43
C SER A 116 -1.81 3.45 2.00
N VAL A 117 -1.74 4.47 2.85
CA VAL A 117 -0.51 4.90 3.51
C VAL A 117 -0.21 3.98 4.68
N VAL A 118 0.93 3.29 4.63
CA VAL A 118 1.34 2.30 5.65
C VAL A 118 2.46 2.85 6.52
N ARG A 119 2.37 2.71 7.85
CA ARG A 119 3.38 3.17 8.82
C ARG A 119 4.77 2.69 8.42
N SER A 120 5.70 3.62 8.19
CA SER A 120 7.10 3.34 7.86
C SER A 120 8.04 4.28 8.62
N PRO A 121 9.31 3.90 8.87
CA PRO A 121 10.30 4.82 9.43
C PRO A 121 10.51 6.07 8.57
N GLY A 122 10.47 5.92 7.23
CA GLY A 122 10.63 7.00 6.25
C GLY A 122 9.44 7.96 6.16
N ARG A 123 8.27 7.58 6.68
CA ARG A 123 7.03 8.38 6.66
C ARG A 123 6.51 8.71 5.26
N ASP A 124 6.69 7.79 4.33
CA ASP A 124 6.62 8.00 2.89
C ASP A 124 6.10 6.79 2.10
N LEU A 125 5.52 5.79 2.77
CA LEU A 125 5.21 4.51 2.15
C LEU A 125 3.72 4.32 1.86
N VAL A 126 3.39 3.98 0.62
CA VAL A 126 2.06 3.59 0.16
C VAL A 126 2.06 2.11 -0.23
N LEU A 127 1.05 1.37 0.20
CA LEU A 127 0.74 0.01 -0.19
C LEU A 127 -0.33 0.02 -1.30
N SER A 128 -0.13 -0.79 -2.33
CA SER A 128 -1.07 -1.03 -3.44
C SER A 128 -0.94 -2.46 -3.97
N ALA A 129 -1.61 -2.77 -5.08
CA ALA A 129 -1.46 -4.03 -5.80
C ALA A 129 -0.18 -4.03 -6.66
N GLY A 130 0.38 -5.21 -6.89
CA GLY A 130 1.56 -5.40 -7.72
C GLY A 130 1.30 -5.05 -9.18
N HIS A 131 0.14 -5.45 -9.73
CA HIS A 131 -0.24 -5.15 -11.11
C HIS A 131 -0.37 -3.66 -11.39
N CYS A 132 -0.77 -2.86 -10.40
CA CYS A 132 -0.80 -1.40 -10.52
C CYS A 132 0.60 -0.80 -10.66
N LEU A 133 1.58 -1.37 -9.96
CA LEU A 133 2.90 -0.77 -9.77
C LEU A 133 4.00 -1.39 -10.66
N LYS A 134 3.82 -2.62 -11.16
CA LYS A 134 4.89 -3.39 -11.81
C LYS A 134 5.59 -2.67 -12.98
N GLY A 135 4.89 -1.81 -13.72
CA GLY A 135 5.45 -1.02 -14.83
C GLY A 135 6.30 0.18 -14.43
N TYR A 136 6.46 0.42 -13.13
CA TYR A 136 7.04 1.65 -12.57
C TYR A 136 8.28 1.41 -11.69
N SER A 137 8.79 0.18 -11.61
CA SER A 137 10.08 -0.08 -10.97
C SER A 137 11.27 0.26 -11.89
N GLY A 138 12.44 0.50 -11.29
CA GLY A 138 13.70 0.72 -12.01
C GLY A 138 13.75 2.01 -12.83
N THR A 139 14.35 1.96 -14.02
CA THR A 139 14.58 3.13 -14.90
C THR A 139 13.33 3.64 -15.63
N SER A 140 12.14 3.18 -15.22
CA SER A 140 10.89 3.63 -15.82
C SER A 140 10.78 5.16 -15.70
N PRO A 141 10.50 5.88 -16.80
CA PRO A 141 10.24 7.31 -16.70
C PRO A 141 9.10 7.47 -15.71
N ARG A 142 9.16 8.43 -14.76
CA ARG A 142 8.16 8.56 -13.68
C ARG A 142 6.70 8.57 -14.16
N ARG A 143 6.45 8.77 -15.47
CA ARG A 143 5.15 8.86 -16.16
C ARG A 143 4.08 9.58 -15.34
N ASN A 144 4.47 10.67 -14.70
CA ASN A 144 3.61 11.46 -13.83
C ASN A 144 2.95 10.61 -12.71
N LEU A 145 3.63 9.57 -12.22
CA LEU A 145 3.14 8.70 -11.15
C LEU A 145 3.10 9.46 -9.82
N ALA A 146 1.90 9.60 -9.28
CA ALA A 146 1.64 10.30 -8.04
C ALA A 146 0.61 9.55 -7.20
N PHE A 147 0.71 9.67 -5.88
CA PHE A 147 -0.33 9.28 -4.95
C PHE A 147 -1.07 10.50 -4.42
N VAL A 148 -2.40 10.41 -4.36
CA VAL A 148 -3.29 11.48 -3.89
C VAL A 148 -4.18 10.92 -2.77
N PRO A 149 -3.82 11.16 -1.49
CA PRO A 149 -4.60 10.71 -0.36
C PRO A 149 -5.93 11.48 -0.26
N GLN A 150 -6.99 10.76 0.15
CA GLN A 150 -8.34 11.28 0.31
C GLN A 150 -8.88 12.02 -0.92
N TYR A 151 -8.50 11.61 -2.13
CA TYR A 151 -9.07 12.17 -3.34
C TYR A 151 -10.61 12.05 -3.33
N HIS A 152 -11.34 13.08 -3.75
CA HIS A 152 -12.77 12.99 -4.01
C HIS A 152 -13.21 14.25 -4.75
N ASP A 153 -14.17 14.14 -5.65
CA ASP A 153 -14.75 15.28 -6.39
C ASP A 153 -13.72 16.16 -7.09
N GLY A 154 -12.59 15.59 -7.54
CA GLY A 154 -11.48 16.34 -8.13
C GLY A 154 -10.60 17.09 -7.12
N LEU A 155 -10.87 16.95 -5.83
CA LEU A 155 -10.11 17.56 -4.74
C LEU A 155 -8.88 16.73 -4.38
N LYS A 156 -7.84 17.43 -3.94
CA LYS A 156 -6.57 16.87 -3.43
C LYS A 156 -6.35 17.38 -2.01
N PRO A 157 -7.09 16.91 -0.98
CA PRO A 157 -7.12 17.56 0.33
C PRO A 157 -5.75 17.72 1.01
N PHE A 158 -4.80 16.83 0.72
CA PHE A 158 -3.42 16.89 1.24
C PHE A 158 -2.36 17.09 0.15
N GLY A 159 -2.79 17.47 -1.05
CA GLY A 159 -1.93 17.65 -2.19
C GLY A 159 -1.54 16.35 -2.91
N VAL A 160 -0.42 16.41 -3.63
CA VAL A 160 0.07 15.34 -4.49
C VAL A 160 1.43 14.89 -3.99
N PHE A 161 1.62 13.57 -3.90
CA PHE A 161 2.86 12.96 -3.46
C PHE A 161 3.49 12.22 -4.66
N PRO A 162 4.54 12.78 -5.29
CA PRO A 162 5.25 12.10 -6.37
C PRO A 162 5.82 10.77 -5.89
N VAL A 163 5.78 9.73 -6.71
CA VAL A 163 6.53 8.50 -6.42
C VAL A 163 7.99 8.70 -6.83
N ALA A 164 8.92 8.33 -5.95
CA ALA A 164 10.35 8.45 -6.22
C ALA A 164 10.75 7.55 -7.40
N SER A 165 11.76 7.95 -8.20
CA SER A 165 12.14 7.22 -9.42
C SER A 165 12.45 5.73 -9.19
N ASN A 166 13.11 5.40 -8.08
CA ASN A 166 13.40 4.03 -7.66
C ASN A 166 12.57 3.65 -6.42
N GLY A 167 11.38 4.23 -6.30
CA GLY A 167 10.51 4.11 -5.14
C GLY A 167 9.51 2.97 -5.24
N VAL A 168 9.44 2.25 -6.35
CA VAL A 168 8.43 1.21 -6.56
C VAL A 168 9.02 -0.17 -6.30
N TYR A 169 8.40 -0.90 -5.39
CA TYR A 169 8.79 -2.23 -4.94
C TYR A 169 7.66 -3.21 -5.23
N VAL A 170 7.94 -4.17 -6.10
CA VAL A 170 7.08 -5.33 -6.40
C VAL A 170 7.95 -6.57 -6.24
N ALA A 171 7.37 -7.67 -5.76
CA ALA A 171 8.13 -8.91 -5.55
C ALA A 171 8.64 -9.47 -6.90
N GLN A 172 9.89 -9.95 -6.94
CA GLN A 172 10.48 -10.52 -8.16
C GLN A 172 9.64 -11.68 -8.71
N GLN A 173 9.07 -12.50 -7.82
CA GLN A 173 8.16 -13.59 -8.18
C GLN A 173 6.96 -13.11 -9.01
N TYR A 174 6.47 -11.89 -8.79
CA TYR A 174 5.37 -11.35 -9.58
C TYR A 174 5.79 -11.01 -11.02
N TYR A 175 7.03 -10.55 -11.21
CA TYR A 175 7.60 -10.36 -12.55
C TYR A 175 7.82 -11.70 -13.25
N ASP A 176 8.38 -12.66 -12.54
CA ASP A 176 8.79 -13.95 -13.12
C ASP A 176 7.58 -14.83 -13.48
N LEU A 177 6.53 -14.81 -12.66
CA LEU A 177 5.35 -15.66 -12.82
C LEU A 177 4.19 -14.98 -13.56
N GLY A 178 4.23 -13.65 -13.71
CA GLY A 178 3.14 -12.87 -14.29
C GLY A 178 1.90 -12.77 -13.39
N GLU A 179 0.82 -12.18 -13.91
CA GLU A 179 -0.36 -11.84 -13.10
C GLU A 179 -1.11 -13.06 -12.55
N HIS A 180 -1.12 -14.15 -13.33
CA HIS A 180 -1.85 -15.39 -13.01
C HIS A 180 -1.08 -16.26 -12.02
N ALA A 181 0.00 -16.93 -12.47
CA ALA A 181 0.79 -17.80 -11.61
C ALA A 181 1.45 -17.04 -10.44
N GLY A 182 1.64 -15.73 -10.60
CA GLY A 182 2.16 -14.83 -9.57
C GLY A 182 1.09 -14.21 -8.67
N ALA A 183 -0.19 -14.54 -8.78
CA ALA A 183 -1.28 -13.91 -8.01
C ALA A 183 -1.01 -13.83 -6.49
N ALA A 184 -0.32 -14.81 -5.90
CA ALA A 184 0.07 -14.77 -4.48
C ALA A 184 1.04 -13.61 -4.09
N TYR A 185 1.60 -12.92 -5.09
CA TYR A 185 2.56 -11.83 -4.97
C TYR A 185 2.03 -10.49 -5.51
N ASP A 186 0.73 -10.39 -5.78
CA ASP A 186 0.11 -9.16 -6.30
C ASP A 186 -0.10 -8.11 -5.20
N PHE A 187 1.01 -7.61 -4.69
CA PHE A 187 1.10 -6.47 -3.78
C PHE A 187 2.39 -5.71 -4.08
N GLY A 188 2.39 -4.42 -3.76
CA GLY A 188 3.56 -3.58 -3.97
C GLY A 188 3.57 -2.36 -3.06
N PHE A 189 4.76 -1.78 -2.91
CA PHE A 189 4.95 -0.54 -2.17
C PHE A 189 5.49 0.56 -3.08
N ALA A 190 5.07 1.79 -2.83
CA ALA A 190 5.58 2.98 -3.46
C ALA A 190 6.11 3.95 -2.38
N VAL A 191 7.37 4.34 -2.50
CA VAL A 191 8.03 5.37 -1.70
C VAL A 191 7.78 6.71 -2.37
N THR A 192 7.20 7.65 -1.64
CA THR A 192 6.84 8.97 -2.13
C THR A 192 7.84 10.06 -1.74
N GLU A 193 7.95 11.08 -2.57
CA GLU A 193 8.53 12.37 -2.20
C GLU A 193 7.51 13.22 -1.42
N PRO A 194 7.95 14.23 -0.64
CA PRO A 194 7.04 15.16 0.03
C PRO A 194 6.09 15.90 -0.93
N ASN A 195 4.97 16.40 -0.41
CA ASN A 195 4.01 17.18 -1.19
C ASN A 195 4.53 18.58 -1.58
N GLN A 196 3.68 19.39 -2.21
CA GLN A 196 4.01 20.73 -2.70
C GLN A 196 4.63 21.63 -1.63
N ASP A 197 4.21 21.50 -0.38
CA ASP A 197 4.68 22.28 0.76
C ASP A 197 5.91 21.67 1.45
N GLY A 198 6.41 20.54 0.95
CA GLY A 198 7.51 19.79 1.57
C GLY A 198 7.07 18.90 2.74
N THR A 199 5.77 18.68 2.93
CA THR A 199 5.24 17.81 3.98
C THR A 199 5.34 16.34 3.57
N ARG A 200 5.89 15.49 4.43
CA ARG A 200 5.94 14.04 4.19
C ARG A 200 4.56 13.41 4.30
N LEU A 201 4.35 12.33 3.56
CA LEU A 201 3.06 11.66 3.45
C LEU A 201 2.43 11.33 4.80
N GLN A 202 3.16 10.64 5.69
CA GLN A 202 2.58 10.27 6.99
C GLN A 202 2.46 11.43 7.98
N ASP A 203 3.23 12.50 7.76
CA ASP A 203 3.07 13.72 8.55
C ASP A 203 1.76 14.44 8.15
N ALA A 204 1.35 14.34 6.88
CA ALA A 204 0.09 14.91 6.39
C ALA A 204 -1.14 14.07 6.77
N VAL A 205 -1.09 12.74 6.62
CA VAL A 205 -2.29 11.89 6.67
C VAL A 205 -2.24 10.76 7.71
N GLY A 206 -1.14 10.63 8.44
CA GLY A 206 -0.89 9.47 9.28
C GLY A 206 -0.65 8.20 8.46
N GLY A 207 -0.87 7.04 9.07
CA GLY A 207 -0.72 5.76 8.37
C GLY A 207 -1.39 4.60 9.10
N VAL A 208 -1.77 3.59 8.32
CA VAL A 208 -2.33 2.34 8.83
C VAL A 208 -1.21 1.37 9.22
N ARG A 209 -1.48 0.48 10.17
CA ARG A 209 -0.56 -0.60 10.55
C ARG A 209 -0.59 -1.70 9.50
N LEU A 210 0.55 -2.10 8.94
CA LEU A 210 0.62 -3.33 8.13
C LEU A 210 0.59 -4.55 9.05
N LEU A 211 -0.36 -5.45 8.81
CA LEU A 211 -0.44 -6.76 9.47
C LEU A 211 -0.16 -7.86 8.45
N THR A 212 0.55 -8.89 8.89
CA THR A 212 0.98 -10.03 8.09
C THR A 212 0.89 -11.28 8.97
N GLY A 213 0.67 -12.45 8.38
CA GLY A 213 0.57 -13.70 9.13
C GLY A 213 -0.71 -13.84 9.95
N THR A 214 -1.78 -13.08 9.65
CA THR A 214 -3.01 -13.05 10.45
C THR A 214 -4.08 -14.06 10.01
N GLY A 215 -3.78 -14.92 9.03
CA GLY A 215 -4.75 -15.87 8.47
C GLY A 215 -5.74 -15.22 7.50
N TYR A 216 -6.87 -15.88 7.25
CA TYR A 216 -7.81 -15.52 6.19
C TYR A 216 -9.14 -14.94 6.69
N TYR A 217 -9.42 -15.05 7.98
CA TYR A 217 -10.73 -14.73 8.56
C TYR A 217 -10.63 -13.51 9.45
N HIS A 218 -11.28 -12.42 9.04
CA HIS A 218 -11.30 -11.16 9.78
C HIS A 218 -12.70 -10.56 9.73
N ALA A 219 -13.17 -10.02 10.85
CA ALA A 219 -14.41 -9.26 10.93
C ALA A 219 -14.35 -8.26 12.11
N PRO A 220 -14.89 -7.04 11.96
CA PRO A 220 -15.35 -6.44 10.71
C PRO A 220 -14.17 -5.97 9.84
N VAL A 221 -14.34 -6.01 8.52
CA VAL A 221 -13.39 -5.47 7.54
C VAL A 221 -14.03 -4.30 6.81
N ARG A 222 -13.36 -3.15 6.82
CA ARG A 222 -13.69 -1.97 6.02
C ARG A 222 -12.86 -2.00 4.75
N MET A 223 -13.49 -2.32 3.62
CA MET A 223 -12.85 -2.24 2.31
C MET A 223 -13.08 -0.87 1.70
N ILE A 224 -12.03 -0.25 1.15
CA ILE A 224 -12.09 1.06 0.49
C ILE A 224 -11.45 0.93 -0.89
N GLY A 225 -12.06 1.53 -1.91
CA GLY A 225 -11.51 1.57 -3.26
C GLY A 225 -11.99 2.81 -4.03
N TYR A 226 -11.21 3.22 -5.02
CA TYR A 226 -11.47 4.35 -5.90
C TYR A 226 -11.83 3.83 -7.29
N PRO A 227 -13.11 3.57 -7.57
CA PRO A 227 -13.51 2.98 -8.83
C PRO A 227 -13.32 3.96 -10.00
N ALA A 228 -12.87 3.42 -11.12
CA ALA A 228 -12.88 4.09 -12.41
C ALA A 228 -14.29 4.62 -12.73
N GLY A 229 -14.35 5.77 -13.37
CA GLY A 229 -15.58 6.44 -13.76
C GLY A 229 -16.33 7.14 -12.62
N ALA A 230 -15.89 7.02 -11.37
CA ALA A 230 -16.50 7.70 -10.22
C ALA A 230 -15.61 8.83 -9.69
N THR A 231 -16.24 9.90 -9.18
CA THR A 231 -15.52 11.02 -8.57
C THR A 231 -15.21 10.79 -7.09
N LYS A 232 -15.80 9.77 -6.46
CA LYS A 232 -15.68 9.47 -5.03
C LYS A 232 -15.27 8.02 -4.78
N PRO A 233 -14.54 7.75 -3.69
CA PRO A 233 -14.29 6.38 -3.27
C PRO A 233 -15.56 5.69 -2.79
N LEU A 234 -15.51 4.36 -2.83
CA LEU A 234 -16.49 3.46 -2.22
C LEU A 234 -15.93 2.91 -0.91
N GLN A 235 -16.82 2.68 0.05
CA GLN A 235 -16.53 1.85 1.20
C GLN A 235 -17.58 0.75 1.38
N CYS A 236 -17.13 -0.41 1.86
CA CYS A 236 -17.98 -1.52 2.23
C CYS A 236 -17.52 -2.12 3.55
N TRP A 237 -18.47 -2.62 4.34
CA TRP A 237 -18.22 -3.33 5.58
C TRP A 237 -18.65 -4.78 5.43
N SER A 238 -17.72 -5.70 5.65
CA SER A 238 -17.92 -7.14 5.46
C SER A 238 -16.93 -7.92 6.33
N TRP A 239 -16.60 -9.13 5.91
CA TRP A 239 -15.62 -10.01 6.53
C TRP A 239 -14.83 -10.74 5.45
N THR A 240 -13.59 -11.12 5.76
CA THR A 240 -12.81 -11.98 4.86
C THR A 240 -13.04 -13.45 5.17
N THR A 241 -12.95 -14.27 4.13
CA THR A 241 -12.98 -15.74 4.17
C THR A 241 -11.78 -16.30 3.42
N LYS A 242 -11.51 -17.60 3.61
CA LYS A 242 -10.49 -18.32 2.84
C LYS A 242 -11.06 -18.78 1.50
N TRP A 243 -10.37 -18.46 0.41
CA TRP A 243 -10.58 -19.03 -0.91
C TRP A 243 -9.37 -19.87 -1.30
N VAL A 244 -9.61 -21.13 -1.63
CA VAL A 244 -8.59 -22.03 -2.19
C VAL A 244 -8.90 -22.10 -3.68
N SER A 245 -7.96 -21.63 -4.51
CA SER A 245 -8.16 -21.59 -5.95
C SER A 245 -8.25 -23.02 -6.52
N ASP A 246 -9.26 -23.25 -7.36
CA ASP A 246 -9.38 -24.41 -8.24
C ASP A 246 -8.96 -24.09 -9.68
N ASP A 247 -8.54 -22.85 -9.96
CA ASP A 247 -7.98 -22.43 -11.24
C ASP A 247 -6.48 -22.76 -11.29
N PRO A 248 -6.03 -23.65 -12.20
CA PRO A 248 -4.62 -23.98 -12.33
C PRO A 248 -3.76 -22.83 -12.88
N ALA A 249 -4.35 -21.82 -13.54
CA ALA A 249 -3.62 -20.63 -13.99
C ALA A 249 -3.28 -19.69 -12.83
N ASP A 250 -4.15 -19.63 -11.82
CA ASP A 250 -4.05 -18.75 -10.66
C ASP A 250 -3.98 -19.58 -9.35
N PRO A 251 -2.91 -20.37 -9.14
CA PRO A 251 -2.79 -21.25 -8.00
C PRO A 251 -2.63 -20.48 -6.69
N GLY A 252 -3.16 -21.02 -5.60
CA GLY A 252 -2.89 -20.53 -4.26
C GLY A 252 -4.12 -20.46 -3.36
N THR A 253 -3.99 -19.67 -2.29
CA THR A 253 -5.05 -19.44 -1.32
C THR A 253 -5.08 -17.97 -0.95
N PHE A 254 -6.26 -17.38 -1.04
CA PHE A 254 -6.46 -15.94 -1.03
C PHE A 254 -7.52 -15.54 0.00
N PRO A 255 -7.34 -14.43 0.74
CA PRO A 255 -8.45 -13.75 1.38
C PRO A 255 -9.49 -13.35 0.34
N ARG A 256 -10.76 -13.64 0.63
CA ARG A 256 -11.93 -13.32 -0.20
C ARG A 256 -12.93 -12.51 0.62
N ILE A 257 -13.47 -11.44 0.05
CA ILE A 257 -14.45 -10.57 0.69
C ILE A 257 -15.59 -10.25 -0.27
N ALA A 258 -16.83 -10.46 0.19
CA ALA A 258 -18.03 -10.06 -0.55
C ALA A 258 -18.34 -8.59 -0.24
N CYS A 259 -18.45 -7.77 -1.28
CA CYS A 259 -18.76 -6.35 -1.23
C CYS A 259 -19.16 -5.87 -2.62
N ASP A 260 -20.30 -5.19 -2.76
CA ASP A 260 -20.82 -4.78 -4.06
C ASP A 260 -20.12 -3.55 -4.66
N ALA A 261 -20.15 -3.45 -5.99
CA ALA A 261 -19.67 -2.34 -6.81
C ALA A 261 -18.15 -2.05 -6.83
N PHE A 262 -17.28 -3.00 -6.47
CA PHE A 262 -15.83 -2.85 -6.60
C PHE A 262 -15.34 -3.24 -8.00
N VAL A 263 -15.12 -2.26 -8.87
CA VAL A 263 -14.74 -2.41 -10.28
C VAL A 263 -13.28 -2.00 -10.54
N GLY A 264 -12.87 -1.93 -11.83
CA GLY A 264 -11.57 -1.37 -12.23
C GLY A 264 -11.27 -0.03 -11.55
N GLY A 265 -9.99 0.27 -11.31
CA GLY A 265 -9.52 1.40 -10.48
C GLY A 265 -9.51 1.12 -8.97
N THR A 266 -10.38 0.23 -8.46
CA THR A 266 -10.36 -0.12 -7.03
C THR A 266 -9.16 -0.99 -6.61
N SER A 267 -8.45 -1.59 -7.57
CA SER A 267 -7.21 -2.33 -7.37
C SER A 267 -6.21 -1.61 -6.47
N GLY A 268 -5.60 -2.33 -5.53
CA GLY A 268 -4.73 -1.77 -4.50
C GLY A 268 -5.46 -1.15 -3.31
N GLY A 269 -6.79 -1.05 -3.36
CA GLY A 269 -7.62 -0.51 -2.29
C GLY A 269 -7.52 -1.34 -1.01
N PRO A 270 -7.44 -0.73 0.19
CA PRO A 270 -7.13 -1.47 1.40
C PRO A 270 -8.33 -2.24 1.95
N MET A 271 -8.05 -3.42 2.50
CA MET A 271 -8.90 -4.14 3.44
C MET A 271 -8.45 -3.80 4.86
N LEU A 272 -9.23 -2.99 5.58
CA LEU A 272 -8.86 -2.44 6.89
C LEU A 272 -9.61 -3.11 8.03
N VAL A 273 -8.93 -3.34 9.15
CA VAL A 273 -9.52 -3.77 10.43
C VAL A 273 -9.24 -2.75 11.52
N PRO A 274 -10.11 -2.63 12.55
CA PRO A 274 -9.85 -1.79 13.71
C PRO A 274 -8.53 -2.18 14.39
N TRP A 275 -7.73 -1.19 14.79
CA TRP A 275 -6.46 -1.40 15.49
C TRP A 275 -6.23 -0.31 16.54
N PRO A 276 -5.52 -0.58 17.65
CA PRO A 276 -5.15 0.47 18.60
C PRO A 276 -4.49 1.68 17.91
N GLY A 277 -5.11 2.85 18.05
CA GLY A 277 -4.65 4.08 17.41
C GLY A 277 -4.96 4.19 15.91
N GLY A 278 -6.02 3.52 15.42
CA GLY A 278 -6.58 3.74 14.09
C GLY A 278 -6.96 2.46 13.35
N TRP A 279 -6.34 2.25 12.18
CA TRP A 279 -6.59 1.12 11.29
C TRP A 279 -5.34 0.27 11.10
N ALA A 280 -5.56 -1.01 10.85
CA ALA A 280 -4.57 -1.91 10.29
C ALA A 280 -5.04 -2.40 8.91
N VAL A 281 -4.10 -2.61 7.99
CA VAL A 281 -4.35 -3.22 6.68
C VAL A 281 -3.94 -4.69 6.71
N ILE A 282 -4.86 -5.56 6.26
CA ILE A 282 -4.70 -7.02 6.21
C ILE A 282 -4.68 -7.57 4.78
N GLY A 283 -4.91 -6.69 3.79
CA GLY A 283 -4.92 -7.03 2.37
C GLY A 283 -5.17 -5.80 1.51
N VAL A 284 -4.95 -5.94 0.21
CA VAL A 284 -5.37 -5.03 -0.86
C VAL A 284 -6.27 -5.73 -1.86
N ILE A 285 -7.13 -4.99 -2.58
CA ILE A 285 -7.83 -5.51 -3.75
C ILE A 285 -6.79 -5.91 -4.81
N GLY A 286 -6.60 -7.21 -4.99
CA GLY A 286 -5.53 -7.77 -5.81
C GLY A 286 -5.48 -9.29 -5.64
N GLY A 287 -4.42 -9.92 -6.13
CA GLY A 287 -4.23 -11.35 -5.96
C GLY A 287 -4.98 -12.15 -7.01
N TYR A 288 -5.83 -13.08 -6.57
CA TYR A 288 -6.60 -13.95 -7.46
C TYR A 288 -7.35 -13.12 -8.50
N HIS A 289 -7.10 -13.38 -9.78
CA HIS A 289 -7.64 -12.58 -10.90
C HIS A 289 -7.49 -11.07 -10.69
N THR A 290 -6.31 -10.62 -10.25
CA THR A 290 -5.98 -9.20 -9.97
C THR A 290 -6.96 -8.49 -9.02
N GLY A 291 -7.65 -9.25 -8.16
CA GLY A 291 -8.65 -8.74 -7.23
C GLY A 291 -10.07 -9.23 -7.50
N GLY A 292 -10.27 -10.06 -8.54
CA GLY A 292 -11.54 -10.68 -8.89
C GLY A 292 -12.12 -10.12 -10.20
N ASN A 293 -12.89 -10.95 -10.90
CA ASN A 293 -13.52 -10.61 -12.17
C ASN A 293 -14.96 -10.07 -12.03
N THR A 294 -15.49 -10.01 -10.81
CA THR A 294 -16.86 -9.56 -10.55
C THR A 294 -16.88 -8.35 -9.64
N PRO A 295 -17.84 -7.42 -9.80
CA PRO A 295 -17.95 -6.26 -8.92
C PRO A 295 -18.42 -6.60 -7.50
N LYS A 296 -18.79 -7.86 -7.22
CA LYS A 296 -19.46 -8.29 -5.99
C LYS A 296 -18.53 -8.96 -4.98
N VAL A 297 -17.36 -9.39 -5.44
CA VAL A 297 -16.39 -10.14 -4.64
C VAL A 297 -15.01 -9.68 -5.02
N SER A 298 -14.23 -9.34 -4.00
CA SER A 298 -12.82 -9.00 -4.18
C SER A 298 -11.92 -10.00 -3.46
N TYR A 299 -10.69 -10.11 -3.96
CA TYR A 299 -9.64 -10.93 -3.36
C TYR A 299 -8.46 -10.07 -2.92
N SER A 300 -7.57 -10.71 -2.16
CA SER A 300 -6.24 -10.20 -1.88
C SER A 300 -5.20 -11.28 -2.06
N ALA A 301 -3.97 -10.91 -2.37
CA ALA A 301 -2.82 -11.75 -2.08
C ALA A 301 -2.69 -11.92 -0.55
N TYR A 302 -2.31 -13.11 -0.08
CA TYR A 302 -2.12 -13.33 1.35
C TYR A 302 -0.89 -12.58 1.87
N PHE A 303 -1.08 -11.72 2.87
CA PHE A 303 0.02 -10.98 3.49
C PHE A 303 0.82 -11.87 4.45
N GLY A 304 1.89 -12.46 3.93
CA GLY A 304 2.80 -13.35 4.66
C GLY A 304 4.23 -12.82 4.73
N ALA A 305 5.20 -13.74 4.79
CA ALA A 305 6.63 -13.42 4.82
C ALA A 305 7.07 -12.59 3.59
N ALA A 306 6.58 -12.93 2.39
CA ALA A 306 6.90 -12.18 1.18
C ALA A 306 6.51 -10.69 1.27
N THR A 307 5.36 -10.38 1.87
CA THR A 307 4.93 -8.99 2.10
C THR A 307 5.80 -8.31 3.16
N GLN A 308 6.18 -9.00 4.23
CA GLN A 308 7.11 -8.46 5.24
C GLN A 308 8.49 -8.16 4.63
N ASP A 309 8.99 -9.05 3.78
CA ASP A 309 10.29 -8.90 3.14
C ASP A 309 10.29 -7.75 2.13
N LEU A 310 9.22 -7.62 1.33
CA LEU A 310 9.07 -6.50 0.41
C LEU A 310 8.92 -5.16 1.15
N TYR A 311 8.15 -5.14 2.24
CA TYR A 311 8.08 -3.97 3.12
C TYR A 311 9.46 -3.60 3.67
N ARG A 312 10.24 -4.59 4.13
CA ARG A 312 11.60 -4.38 4.64
C ARG A 312 12.50 -3.78 3.57
N ALA A 313 12.49 -4.34 2.36
CA ALA A 313 13.26 -3.84 1.23
C ALA A 313 12.93 -2.37 0.91
N ALA A 314 11.63 -2.03 0.93
CA ALA A 314 11.17 -0.67 0.68
C ALA A 314 11.65 0.34 1.74
N ILE A 315 11.63 -0.04 3.03
CA ILE A 315 12.08 0.87 4.10
C ILE A 315 13.60 0.92 4.27
N THR A 316 14.35 -0.05 3.75
CA THR A 316 15.83 -0.04 3.77
C THR A 316 16.45 0.48 2.49
N GLY A 317 15.64 0.77 1.46
CA GLY A 317 16.14 1.27 0.17
C GLY A 317 16.95 0.21 -0.60
N THR A 318 16.65 -1.07 -0.42
CA THR A 318 17.25 -2.14 -1.23
C THR A 318 16.93 -1.87 -2.70
N PRO A 319 17.86 -2.07 -3.66
CA PRO A 319 17.54 -1.88 -5.07
C PRO A 319 16.26 -2.63 -5.46
N PRO A 320 15.23 -1.96 -6.00
CA PRO A 320 13.99 -2.62 -6.36
C PRO A 320 14.20 -3.68 -7.43
N ALA A 321 13.41 -4.75 -7.34
CA ALA A 321 13.28 -5.75 -8.40
C ALA A 321 12.76 -5.10 -9.70
N GLY A 322 13.13 -5.70 -10.83
CA GLY A 322 12.68 -5.29 -12.16
C GLY A 322 12.32 -6.49 -13.02
N PRO A 323 11.57 -6.27 -14.11
CA PRO A 323 11.35 -7.30 -15.11
C PRO A 323 12.71 -7.79 -15.64
N ALA A 324 12.83 -9.10 -15.85
CA ALA A 324 13.98 -9.66 -16.55
C ALA A 324 14.10 -9.00 -17.94
N SER A 325 15.33 -8.61 -18.29
CA SER A 325 15.65 -8.00 -19.60
C SER A 325 15.55 -9.00 -20.75
#